data_AF-A0A7C1E863-F1
#
_entry.id   AF-A0A7C1E863-F1
#
_cell.length_a   1.000
_cell.length_b   1.000
_cell.length_c   1.000
_cell.angle_alpha   90.00
_cell.angle_beta   90.00
_cell.angle_gamma   90.00
#
_symmetry.space_group_name_H-M   'P 1'
#
loop_
_entity.id
_entity.type
_entity.pdbx_description
1 polymer ?
#
loop_
_entity_poly.entity_id
_entity_poly.type
_entity_poly.pdbx_seq_one_letter_code
_entity_poly.pdbx_strand_id
1 'polypeptide(L)'
;MPRKVIKKDGREEEFIPEKIVVSAVKSGAPPELAREIAREIQATRQETMESKEIRERVLEKLRAVNPVYEHNWRSYDKAAKRLYDRYKGGLYS
;
A
#
# COMPACT_ATOMS: atom_id res chain seq x y z
N MET A 1 -5.22 -14.75 -6.47
CA MET A 1 -4.57 -13.52 -6.91
C MET A 1 -5.64 -12.49 -7.17
N PRO A 2 -5.71 -11.42 -6.35
CA PRO A 2 -6.53 -10.28 -6.71
C PRO A 2 -6.03 -9.76 -8.04
N ARG A 3 -6.95 -9.61 -9.00
CA ARG A 3 -6.64 -9.02 -10.30
C ARG A 3 -6.75 -7.51 -10.24
N LYS A 4 -7.68 -7.01 -9.43
CA LYS A 4 -7.97 -5.57 -9.35
C LYS A 4 -7.99 -5.03 -7.94
N VAL A 5 -7.69 -3.75 -7.84
CA VAL A 5 -7.80 -2.93 -6.64
C VAL A 5 -8.82 -1.83 -6.86
N ILE A 6 -9.79 -1.74 -5.95
CA ILE A 6 -10.80 -0.68 -5.94
C ILE A 6 -10.29 0.50 -5.09
N LYS A 7 -10.16 1.67 -5.71
CA LYS A 7 -9.74 2.92 -5.06
C LYS A 7 -10.91 3.54 -4.28
N LYS A 8 -10.60 4.49 -3.40
CA LYS A 8 -11.61 5.18 -2.58
C LYS A 8 -12.70 5.87 -3.40
N ASP A 9 -12.36 6.33 -4.61
CA ASP A 9 -13.27 6.99 -5.55
C ASP A 9 -14.02 5.98 -6.46
N GLY A 10 -13.86 4.67 -6.22
CA GLY A 10 -14.49 3.62 -7.01
C GLY A 10 -13.74 3.23 -8.28
N ARG A 11 -12.66 3.92 -8.65
CA ARG A 11 -11.84 3.50 -9.80
C ARG A 11 -11.19 2.15 -9.56
N GLU A 12 -11.08 1.36 -10.61
CA GLU A 12 -10.37 0.09 -10.60
C GLU A 12 -8.97 0.25 -11.22
N GLU A 13 -7.97 -0.40 -10.61
CA GLU A 13 -6.64 -0.55 -11.19
C GLU A 13 -6.16 -1.99 -11.07
N GLU A 14 -5.18 -2.39 -11.88
CA GLU A 14 -4.54 -3.69 -11.72
C GLU A 14 -3.86 -3.80 -10.35
N PHE A 15 -3.98 -4.97 -9.74
CA PHE A 15 -3.22 -5.30 -8.55
C PHE A 15 -1.74 -5.51 -8.91
N ILE A 16 -0.90 -4.64 -8.37
CA ILE A 16 0.56 -4.68 -8.58
C ILE A 16 1.21 -4.90 -7.20
N PRO A 17 1.72 -6.11 -6.90
CA PRO A 17 2.30 -6.42 -5.59
C PRO A 17 3.50 -5.53 -5.24
N GLU A 18 4.25 -5.05 -6.24
CA GLU A 18 5.39 -4.15 -6.08
C GLU A 18 5.00 -2.83 -5.41
N LYS A 19 3.75 -2.35 -5.59
CA LYS A 19 3.26 -1.16 -4.88
C LYS A 19 3.27 -1.37 -3.35
N ILE A 20 3.00 -2.60 -2.88
CA ILE A 20 3.08 -2.97 -1.47
C ILE A 20 4.53 -3.02 -1.02
N VAL A 21 5.39 -3.72 -1.79
CA VAL A 21 6.81 -3.86 -1.47
C VAL A 21 7.50 -2.50 -1.33
N VAL A 22 7.35 -1.62 -2.33
CA VAL A 22 7.97 -0.29 -2.34
C VAL A 22 7.52 0.54 -1.15
N SER A 23 6.22 0.51 -0.83
CA SER A 23 5.67 1.28 0.29
C SER A 23 6.17 0.75 1.65
N ALA A 24 6.28 -0.57 1.80
CA ALA A 24 6.81 -1.19 3.02
C ALA A 24 8.29 -0.86 3.24
N VAL A 25 9.10 -0.98 2.18
CA VAL A 25 10.54 -0.64 2.22
C VAL A 25 10.75 0.83 2.53
N LYS A 26 9.98 1.75 1.91
CA LYS A 26 10.03 3.19 2.22
C LYS A 26 9.64 3.51 3.66
N SER A 27 8.93 2.59 4.33
CA SER A 27 8.55 2.68 5.74
C SER A 27 9.62 2.08 6.68
N GLY A 28 10.73 1.58 6.13
CA GLY A 28 11.85 1.00 6.89
C GLY A 28 11.79 -0.51 7.07
N ALA A 29 10.81 -1.19 6.48
CA ALA A 29 10.75 -2.65 6.53
C ALA A 29 11.88 -3.28 5.66
N PRO A 30 12.47 -4.40 6.10
CA PRO A 30 13.40 -5.16 5.26
C PRO A 30 12.73 -5.61 3.95
N PRO A 31 13.45 -5.63 2.81
CA PRO A 31 12.90 -6.06 1.52
C PRO A 31 12.27 -7.46 1.56
N GLU A 32 12.83 -8.38 2.33
CA GLU A 32 12.38 -9.76 2.45
C GLU A 32 11.00 -9.82 3.09
N LEU A 33 10.80 -9.12 4.21
CA LEU A 33 9.51 -8.96 4.89
C LEU A 33 8.49 -8.27 3.97
N ALA A 34 8.90 -7.22 3.27
CA ALA A 34 8.04 -6.51 2.34
C ALA A 34 7.52 -7.40 1.21
N ARG A 35 8.39 -8.25 0.63
CA ARG A 35 8.01 -9.25 -0.39
C ARG A 35 7.12 -10.34 0.18
N GLU A 36 7.36 -10.78 1.42
CA GLU A 36 6.52 -11.76 2.10
C GLU A 36 5.08 -11.25 2.26
N ILE A 37 4.91 -10.06 2.83
CA ILE A 37 3.59 -9.42 2.99
C ILE A 37 2.88 -9.28 1.65
N ALA A 38 3.60 -8.86 0.60
CA ALA A 38 3.05 -8.73 -0.74
C ALA A 38 2.57 -10.07 -1.32
N ARG A 39 3.36 -11.15 -1.14
CA ARG A 39 2.99 -12.51 -1.59
C ARG A 39 1.77 -13.04 -0.84
N GLU A 40 1.68 -12.83 0.47
CA GLU A 40 0.53 -13.27 1.26
C GLU A 40 -0.77 -12.57 0.80
N ILE A 41 -0.70 -11.27 0.52
CA ILE A 41 -1.83 -10.52 -0.01
C ILE A 41 -2.18 -10.99 -1.43
N GLN A 42 -1.17 -11.26 -2.27
CA GLN A 42 -1.38 -11.80 -3.61
C GLN A 42 -1.98 -13.22 -3.59
N ALA A 43 -1.71 -14.01 -2.56
CA ALA A 43 -2.22 -15.37 -2.43
C ALA A 43 -3.73 -15.43 -2.10
N THR A 44 -4.38 -14.31 -1.79
CA THR A 44 -5.83 -14.29 -1.53
C THR A 44 -6.62 -14.72 -2.77
N ARG A 45 -7.74 -15.41 -2.56
CA ARG A 45 -8.63 -15.89 -3.64
C ARG A 45 -9.67 -14.86 -4.08
N GLN A 46 -9.59 -13.63 -3.59
CA GLN A 46 -10.49 -12.55 -3.99
C GLN A 46 -10.11 -12.06 -5.39
N GLU A 47 -11.09 -11.83 -6.26
CA GLU A 47 -10.87 -11.29 -7.61
C GLU A 47 -10.57 -9.78 -7.56
N THR A 48 -11.27 -9.08 -6.67
CA THR A 48 -11.14 -7.63 -6.43
C THR A 48 -10.95 -7.37 -4.94
N MET A 49 -10.11 -6.40 -4.61
CA MET A 49 -9.89 -5.97 -3.22
C MET A 49 -9.90 -4.45 -3.10
N GLU A 50 -10.41 -3.93 -1.98
CA GLU A 50 -10.33 -2.51 -1.72
C GLU A 50 -8.89 -2.09 -1.38
N SER A 51 -8.46 -0.95 -1.88
CA SER A 51 -7.18 -0.34 -1.50
C SER A 51 -7.07 -0.08 0.01
N LYS A 52 -8.20 0.18 0.69
CA LYS A 52 -8.26 0.33 2.14
C LYS A 52 -7.97 -1.00 2.85
N GLU A 53 -8.58 -2.09 2.40
CA GLU A 53 -8.38 -3.42 2.95
C GLU A 53 -6.92 -3.88 2.78
N ILE A 54 -6.32 -3.70 1.60
CA ILE A 54 -4.89 -3.97 1.37
C ILE A 54 -4.04 -3.23 2.40
N ARG A 55 -4.28 -1.93 2.55
CA ARG A 55 -3.53 -1.08 3.47
C ARG A 55 -3.65 -1.59 4.91
N GLU A 56 -4.85 -1.96 5.35
CA GLU A 56 -5.09 -2.45 6.71
C GLU A 56 -4.32 -3.74 6.99
N ARG A 57 -4.40 -4.72 6.08
CA ARG A 57 -3.66 -5.98 6.19
C ARG A 57 -2.13 -5.78 6.21
N VAL A 58 -1.61 -4.88 5.39
CA VAL A 58 -0.17 -4.55 5.39
C VAL A 58 0.24 -3.92 6.71
N LEU A 59 -0.50 -2.92 7.19
CA LEU A 59 -0.19 -2.22 8.44
C LEU A 59 -0.27 -3.14 9.66
N GLU A 60 -1.23 -4.07 9.68
CA GLU A 60 -1.32 -5.09 10.72
C GLU A 60 -0.08 -5.97 10.78
N LYS A 61 0.37 -6.48 9.63
CA LYS A 61 1.58 -7.32 9.53
C LYS A 61 2.85 -6.55 9.90
N LEU A 62 2.99 -5.32 9.42
CA LEU A 62 4.12 -4.46 9.78
C LEU A 62 4.16 -4.20 11.29
N ARG A 63 3.01 -3.88 11.90
CA ARG A 63 2.90 -3.67 13.36
C ARG A 63 3.26 -4.92 14.15
N ALA A 64 2.83 -6.10 13.69
CA ALA A 64 3.12 -7.36 14.37
C ALA A 64 4.63 -7.64 14.44
N VAL A 65 5.40 -7.21 13.43
CA VAL A 65 6.86 -7.34 13.42
C VAL A 65 7.53 -6.20 14.19
N ASN A 66 7.18 -4.95 13.86
CA ASN A 66 7.71 -3.76 14.53
C ASN A 66 6.74 -2.58 14.36
N PRO A 67 6.14 -2.06 15.44
CA PRO A 67 5.23 -0.91 15.41
C PRO A 67 5.81 0.35 14.74
N VAL A 68 7.14 0.51 14.72
CA VAL A 68 7.81 1.63 14.05
C VAL A 68 7.57 1.61 12.53
N TYR A 69 7.50 0.43 11.91
CA TYR A 69 7.24 0.34 10.47
C TYR A 69 5.83 0.82 10.13
N GLU A 70 4.84 0.48 10.95
CA GLU A 70 3.48 0.98 10.80
C GLU A 70 3.43 2.51 10.95
N HIS A 71 4.10 3.03 11.98
CA HIS A 71 4.17 4.47 12.24
C HIS A 71 4.79 5.22 11.05
N ASN A 72 5.94 4.74 10.55
CA ASN A 72 6.64 5.32 9.42
C ASN A 72 5.79 5.29 8.15
N TRP A 73 5.08 4.19 7.89
CA TRP A 73 4.16 4.11 6.76
C TRP A 73 3.08 5.18 6.84
N ARG A 74 2.42 5.33 7.99
CA ARG A 74 1.35 6.33 8.17
C ARG A 74 1.88 7.75 7.96
N SER A 75 3.08 8.03 8.44
CA SER A 75 3.77 9.31 8.23
C SER A 75 4.10 9.55 6.75
N TYR A 76 4.65 8.54 6.06
CA TYR A 76 4.95 8.61 4.62
C TYR A 76 3.69 8.81 3.77
N ASP A 77 2.63 8.04 4.02
CA ASP A 77 1.36 8.11 3.29
C ASP A 77 0.69 9.48 3.46
N LYS A 78 0.74 10.05 4.68
CA LYS A 78 0.25 11.42 4.94
C LYS A 78 1.05 12.47 4.15
N ALA A 79 2.38 12.34 4.09
CA ALA A 79 3.22 13.25 3.33
C ALA A 79 2.98 13.11 1.82
N ALA A 80 2.94 11.89 1.29
CA ALA A 80 2.66 11.61 -0.11
C ALA A 80 1.28 12.14 -0.55
N LYS A 81 0.24 11.97 0.27
CA LYS A 81 -1.09 12.55 0.01
C LYS A 81 -1.07 14.06 -0.04
N ARG A 82 -0.41 14.72 0.92
CA ARG A 82 -0.26 16.18 0.92
C ARG A 82 0.44 16.68 -0.35
N LEU A 83 1.47 15.97 -0.82
CA LEU A 83 2.16 16.31 -2.06
C LEU A 83 1.25 16.08 -3.28
N TYR A 84 0.57 14.94 -3.36
CA TYR A 84 -0.39 14.67 -4.44
C TYR A 84 -1.50 15.72 -4.49
N ASP A 85 -2.11 16.07 -3.35
CA ASP A 85 -3.15 17.09 -3.28
C ASP A 85 -2.66 18.48 -3.68
N ARG A 86 -1.38 18.81 -3.41
CA ARG A 86 -0.76 20.06 -3.86
C ARG A 86 -0.55 20.09 -5.37
N TYR A 87 -0.17 18.98 -5.99
CA TYR A 87 0.24 18.93 -7.39
C TYR A 87 -0.84 18.46 -8.36
N LYS A 88 -1.93 17.83 -7.89
CA LYS A 88 -3.04 17.39 -8.73
C LYS A 88 -3.76 18.52 -9.49
N GLY A 89 -3.48 19.79 -9.15
CA GLY A 89 -4.03 20.98 -9.79
C GLY A 89 -3.05 21.79 -10.65
N GLY A 90 -1.80 21.34 -10.90
CA GLY A 90 -0.87 22.21 -11.63
C GLY A 90 0.53 21.66 -11.94
N LEU A 91 0.63 20.48 -12.57
CA LEU A 91 1.88 20.08 -13.25
C LEU A 91 1.68 19.34 -14.58
N TYR A 92 0.43 19.18 -15.02
CA TYR A 92 0.04 18.62 -16.31
C TYR A 92 -1.27 19.25 -16.82
N SER A 93 -1.43 20.55 -16.62
CA SER A 93 -2.52 21.37 -17.16
C SER A 93 -1.94 22.45 -18.04
#